data_AF-A0A7S3EZ79-F1
#
_entry.id   AF-A0A7S3EZ79-F1
#
_cell.length_a   1.000
_cell.length_b   1.000
_cell.length_c   1.000
_cell.angle_alpha   90.00
_cell.angle_beta   90.00
_cell.angle_gamma   90.00
#
_symmetry.space_group_name_H-M   'P 1'
#
loop_
_entity.id
_entity.type
_entity.pdbx_description
1 polymer ?
#
loop_
_entity_poly.entity_id
_entity_poly.type
_entity_poly.pdbx_seq_one_letter_code
_entity_poly.pdbx_strand_id
1 'polypeptide(L)'
;MEDCRASGCCKELGYECYRAKDVYYAQCRPQTACGPDESWACPGWNICAGADSDCSLSRCCANEGEGCFLTDTEKWHATCKPMSVGGPAGYTLLTPLGDGEELQVRGAKANVSSGMYFYTTVLGSGDSFCENTPEWRCAQHWRQRASEIKSYIDKKAELFMVEEGLSAGIIVVIVLSSVFCAMCVCVCAFVHRRHWQSELGRLESEIKSLREKNRLGDKEDRVGLFSEEAETADAKMEVVEMAEAPAAESVA
;
A
#
# COMPACT_ATOMS: atom_id res chain seq x y z
N MET A 1 -6.41 9.73 -30.41
CA MET A 1 -5.97 8.46 -29.81
C MET A 1 -6.72 8.30 -28.51
N GLU A 2 -7.69 7.39 -28.49
CA GLU A 2 -8.59 7.13 -27.36
C GLU A 2 -7.98 6.04 -26.46
N ASP A 3 -8.12 6.22 -25.15
CA ASP A 3 -7.83 5.19 -24.15
C ASP A 3 -9.02 4.24 -24.07
N CYS A 4 -8.78 2.98 -24.41
CA CYS A 4 -9.83 1.96 -24.49
C CYS A 4 -9.74 0.93 -23.36
N ARG A 5 -8.99 1.23 -22.28
CA ARG A 5 -8.77 0.28 -21.18
C ARG A 5 -10.07 -0.18 -20.50
N ALA A 6 -10.98 0.76 -20.25
CA ALA A 6 -12.24 0.47 -19.57
C ALA A 6 -13.30 -0.12 -20.50
N SER A 7 -13.42 0.44 -21.72
CA SER A 7 -14.43 0.00 -22.67
C SER A 7 -14.08 -1.32 -23.34
N GLY A 8 -12.78 -1.61 -23.52
CA GLY A 8 -12.29 -2.67 -24.41
C GLY A 8 -12.65 -2.47 -25.89
N CYS A 9 -13.29 -1.34 -26.22
CA CYS A 9 -13.94 -1.08 -27.50
C CYS A 9 -13.46 0.24 -28.08
N CYS A 10 -13.39 0.30 -29.42
CA CYS A 10 -12.99 1.48 -30.17
C CYS A 10 -14.18 2.07 -30.93
N LYS A 11 -14.23 3.40 -31.03
CA LYS A 11 -15.32 4.11 -31.71
C LYS A 11 -15.31 3.93 -33.23
N GLU A 12 -14.12 3.77 -33.83
CA GLU A 12 -13.95 3.64 -35.27
C GLU A 12 -14.01 2.17 -35.72
N LEU A 13 -14.73 1.90 -36.81
CA LEU A 13 -14.80 0.56 -37.40
C LEU A 13 -13.43 0.15 -37.95
N GLY A 14 -13.02 -1.10 -37.71
CA GLY A 14 -11.71 -1.62 -38.09
C GLY A 14 -10.58 -1.27 -37.11
N TYR A 15 -10.90 -0.65 -35.98
CA TYR A 15 -9.98 -0.45 -34.87
C TYR A 15 -10.31 -1.39 -33.72
N GLU A 16 -9.27 -1.89 -33.06
CA GLU A 16 -9.38 -2.73 -31.87
C GLU A 16 -8.52 -2.18 -30.74
N CYS A 17 -8.82 -2.60 -29.51
CA CYS A 17 -8.13 -2.11 -28.32
C CYS A 17 -6.86 -2.92 -28.04
N TYR A 18 -5.70 -2.36 -28.36
CA TYR A 18 -4.41 -2.99 -28.14
C TYR A 18 -3.78 -2.49 -26.84
N ARG A 19 -3.06 -3.36 -26.15
CA ARG A 19 -2.37 -3.02 -24.90
C ARG A 19 -0.85 -3.06 -25.06
N ALA A 20 -0.14 -2.08 -24.52
CA ALA A 20 1.32 -2.15 -24.47
C ALA A 20 1.77 -3.27 -23.51
N LYS A 21 2.71 -4.12 -23.92
CA LYS A 21 3.13 -5.30 -23.13
C LYS A 21 3.64 -4.94 -21.73
N ASP A 22 4.42 -3.86 -21.62
CA ASP A 22 5.13 -3.51 -20.38
C ASP A 22 4.50 -2.35 -19.60
N VAL A 23 3.35 -1.85 -20.05
CA VAL A 23 2.69 -0.67 -19.47
C VAL A 23 1.20 -0.92 -19.37
N TYR A 24 0.57 -0.47 -18.27
CA TYR A 24 -0.89 -0.52 -18.11
C TYR A 24 -1.57 0.58 -18.94
N TYR A 25 -1.38 0.51 -20.25
CA TYR A 25 -1.89 1.45 -21.24
C TYR A 25 -2.50 0.67 -22.41
N ALA A 26 -3.69 1.07 -22.83
CA ALA A 26 -4.32 0.53 -24.02
C ALA A 26 -4.79 1.65 -24.94
N GLN A 27 -4.78 1.38 -26.23
CA GLN A 27 -5.09 2.36 -27.26
C GLN A 27 -5.76 1.69 -28.45
N CYS A 28 -6.71 2.40 -29.05
CA CYS A 28 -7.32 2.00 -30.31
C CYS A 28 -6.33 2.08 -31.46
N ARG A 29 -6.07 0.94 -32.11
CA ARG A 29 -5.22 0.85 -33.31
C ARG A 29 -5.93 0.03 -34.41
N PRO A 30 -5.52 0.15 -35.67
CA PRO A 30 -6.08 -0.66 -36.76
C PRO A 30 -5.86 -2.16 -36.50
N GLN A 31 -6.80 -3.00 -36.95
CA GLN A 31 -6.87 -4.46 -36.68
C GLN A 31 -5.62 -5.28 -37.07
N THR A 32 -4.68 -4.70 -37.82
CA THR A 32 -3.45 -5.38 -38.27
C THR A 32 -2.26 -5.20 -37.31
N ALA A 33 -2.46 -4.59 -36.14
CA ALA A 33 -1.40 -4.05 -35.30
C ALA A 33 -1.03 -4.92 -34.08
N CYS A 34 -1.08 -6.25 -34.20
CA CYS A 34 -0.44 -7.13 -33.22
C CYS A 34 0.29 -8.31 -33.85
N GLY A 35 1.37 -8.71 -33.18
CA GLY A 35 2.19 -9.86 -33.52
C GLY A 35 3.13 -10.24 -32.38
N PRO A 36 3.78 -11.42 -32.45
CA PRO A 36 4.69 -11.90 -31.41
C PRO A 36 5.85 -10.91 -31.14
N ASP A 37 6.31 -10.21 -32.17
CA ASP A 37 7.43 -9.26 -32.10
C ASP A 37 7.00 -7.81 -31.81
N GLU A 38 5.70 -7.52 -31.74
CA GLU A 38 5.23 -6.16 -31.53
C GLU A 38 5.18 -5.79 -30.04
N SER A 39 5.38 -4.51 -29.74
CA SER A 39 5.26 -3.94 -28.39
C SER A 39 3.82 -3.94 -27.83
N TRP A 40 2.86 -4.43 -28.63
CA TRP A 40 1.43 -4.42 -28.35
C TRP A 40 0.87 -5.85 -28.31
N ALA A 41 0.07 -6.13 -27.29
CA ALA A 41 -0.72 -7.33 -27.14
C ALA A 41 -2.03 -7.21 -27.95
N CYS A 42 -2.40 -8.30 -28.62
CA CYS A 42 -3.66 -8.43 -29.34
C CYS A 42 -4.87 -8.25 -28.41
N PRO A 43 -6.05 -7.89 -28.94
CA PRO A 43 -7.29 -7.86 -28.18
C PRO A 43 -7.58 -9.19 -27.49
N GLY A 44 -8.34 -9.12 -26.39
CA GLY A 44 -8.55 -10.27 -25.49
C GLY A 44 -7.65 -10.23 -24.26
N TRP A 45 -6.72 -9.27 -24.16
CA TRP A 45 -5.94 -9.02 -22.94
C TRP A 45 -6.81 -8.60 -21.75
N ASN A 46 -8.03 -8.11 -21.99
CA ASN A 46 -9.01 -7.72 -20.98
C ASN A 46 -9.93 -8.89 -20.55
N ILE A 47 -9.78 -10.08 -21.14
CA ILE A 47 -10.52 -11.26 -20.70
C ILE A 47 -9.94 -11.69 -19.35
N CYS A 48 -10.80 -11.74 -18.34
CA CYS A 48 -10.36 -12.14 -17.01
C CYS A 48 -9.86 -13.57 -17.01
N ALA A 49 -8.74 -13.78 -16.32
CA ALA A 49 -8.08 -15.07 -16.27
C ALA A 49 -8.93 -16.05 -15.44
N GLY A 50 -8.94 -17.32 -15.82
CA GLY A 50 -9.58 -18.36 -15.01
C GLY A 50 -8.88 -18.55 -13.67
N ALA A 51 -9.46 -19.38 -12.80
CA ALA A 51 -8.82 -19.78 -11.54
C ALA A 51 -7.39 -20.29 -11.80
N ASP A 52 -6.43 -19.85 -10.98
CA ASP A 52 -5.01 -20.20 -11.07
C ASP A 52 -4.32 -19.87 -12.41
N SER A 53 -4.99 -19.15 -13.32
CA SER A 53 -4.43 -18.74 -14.60
C SER A 53 -3.65 -17.43 -14.48
N ASP A 54 -2.77 -17.17 -15.46
CA ASP A 54 -1.96 -15.95 -15.51
C ASP A 54 -2.86 -14.72 -15.73
N CYS A 55 -2.88 -13.84 -14.74
CA CYS A 55 -3.63 -12.59 -14.75
C CYS A 55 -2.71 -11.36 -14.83
N SER A 56 -1.41 -11.53 -15.09
CA SER A 56 -0.44 -10.42 -15.19
C SER A 56 -0.84 -9.39 -16.26
N LEU A 57 -1.41 -9.89 -17.36
CA LEU A 57 -1.98 -9.07 -18.41
C LEU A 57 -3.33 -8.53 -17.98
N SER A 58 -4.36 -9.35 -17.80
CA SER A 58 -5.73 -8.85 -17.59
C SER A 58 -5.96 -8.09 -16.28
N ARG A 59 -5.16 -8.38 -15.25
CA ARG A 59 -5.34 -7.89 -13.86
C ARG A 59 -6.75 -8.15 -13.30
N CYS A 60 -7.48 -9.09 -13.89
CA CYS A 60 -8.79 -9.48 -13.44
C CYS A 60 -8.96 -11.00 -13.50
N CYS A 61 -9.83 -11.51 -12.63
CA CYS A 61 -10.12 -12.92 -12.46
C CYS A 61 -11.58 -13.20 -12.79
N ALA A 62 -11.84 -14.32 -13.46
CA ALA A 62 -13.17 -14.64 -13.99
C ALA A 62 -14.17 -15.00 -12.88
N ASN A 63 -13.70 -15.53 -11.75
CA ASN A 63 -14.56 -15.92 -10.63
C ASN A 63 -14.73 -14.79 -9.63
N GLU A 64 -15.96 -14.61 -9.15
CA GLU A 64 -16.24 -13.69 -8.05
C GLU A 64 -15.50 -14.13 -6.78
N GLY A 65 -14.91 -13.17 -6.08
CA GLY A 65 -14.11 -13.43 -4.88
C GLY A 65 -12.68 -13.89 -5.15
N GLU A 66 -12.20 -13.90 -6.41
CA GLU A 66 -10.79 -14.04 -6.74
C GLU A 66 -10.14 -12.69 -7.05
N GLY A 67 -8.90 -12.52 -6.59
CA GLY A 67 -8.04 -11.39 -6.89
C GLY A 67 -6.84 -11.81 -7.73
N CYS A 68 -6.30 -10.90 -8.53
CA CYS A 68 -5.05 -11.14 -9.24
C CYS A 68 -3.87 -10.83 -8.31
N PHE A 69 -3.07 -11.83 -7.98
CA PHE A 69 -1.97 -11.67 -7.04
C PHE A 69 -0.63 -11.86 -7.74
N LEU A 70 0.25 -10.86 -7.62
CA LEU A 70 1.64 -10.94 -8.04
C LEU A 70 2.43 -11.76 -7.03
N THR A 71 3.07 -12.83 -7.49
CA THR A 71 3.96 -13.65 -6.68
C THR A 71 5.34 -12.99 -6.58
N ASP A 72 5.95 -12.99 -5.40
CA ASP A 72 7.29 -12.45 -5.14
C ASP A 72 8.45 -13.31 -5.68
N THR A 73 8.15 -14.44 -6.32
CA THR A 73 9.14 -15.31 -6.96
C THR A 73 9.85 -14.60 -8.10
N GLU A 74 11.08 -15.03 -8.44
CA GLU A 74 12.00 -14.40 -9.42
C GLU A 74 11.44 -14.10 -10.82
N LYS A 75 10.21 -14.52 -11.13
CA LYS A 75 9.48 -14.22 -12.36
C LYS A 75 8.24 -13.40 -12.02
N TRP A 76 8.12 -12.23 -12.64
CA TRP A 76 6.95 -11.33 -12.58
C TRP A 76 5.69 -12.00 -13.13
N HIS A 77 5.12 -12.90 -12.34
CA HIS A 77 3.95 -13.69 -12.70
C HIS A 77 2.84 -13.40 -11.71
N ALA A 78 1.62 -13.21 -12.21
CA ALA A 78 0.46 -12.97 -11.38
C ALA A 78 -0.59 -14.06 -11.63
N THR A 79 -1.21 -14.55 -10.55
CA THR A 79 -2.21 -15.62 -10.64
C THR A 79 -3.50 -15.23 -9.94
N CYS A 80 -4.62 -15.72 -10.49
CA CYS A 80 -5.91 -15.60 -9.81
C CYS A 80 -5.95 -16.51 -8.59
N LYS A 81 -6.18 -15.92 -7.42
CA LYS A 81 -6.34 -16.63 -6.15
C LYS A 81 -7.56 -16.10 -5.39
N PRO A 82 -8.18 -16.90 -4.51
CA PRO A 82 -9.27 -16.43 -3.65
C PRO A 82 -8.83 -15.24 -2.78
N MET A 83 -9.67 -14.20 -2.71
CA MET A 83 -9.56 -13.09 -1.77
C MET A 83 -9.96 -13.57 -0.36
N SER A 84 -9.17 -14.45 0.24
CA SER A 84 -9.27 -14.66 1.69
C SER A 84 -8.81 -13.39 2.40
N VAL A 85 -9.43 -13.07 3.55
CA VAL A 85 -9.11 -11.88 4.36
C VAL A 85 -7.65 -11.95 4.80
N GLY A 86 -6.74 -11.36 4.01
CA GLY A 86 -5.29 -11.36 4.26
C GLY A 86 -4.43 -11.79 3.07
N GLY A 87 -5.00 -12.40 2.05
CA GLY A 87 -4.24 -12.98 0.93
C GLY A 87 -3.26 -14.09 1.36
N PRO A 88 -2.70 -14.85 0.42
CA PRO A 88 -1.60 -15.75 0.74
C PRO A 88 -0.33 -14.96 1.11
N ALA A 89 0.43 -15.42 2.09
CA ALA A 89 1.69 -14.78 2.49
C ALA A 89 2.69 -14.75 1.32
N GLY A 90 3.31 -13.60 1.06
CA GLY A 90 4.25 -13.41 -0.07
C GLY A 90 3.60 -12.93 -1.37
N TYR A 91 2.32 -12.58 -1.35
CA TYR A 91 1.59 -12.12 -2.53
C TYR A 91 1.17 -10.66 -2.41
N THR A 92 1.18 -9.96 -3.55
CA THR A 92 0.68 -8.58 -3.64
C THR A 92 -0.57 -8.55 -4.50
N LEU A 93 -1.67 -8.06 -3.96
CA LEU A 93 -2.91 -7.88 -4.73
C LEU A 93 -2.71 -6.79 -5.79
N LEU A 94 -2.95 -7.14 -7.05
CA LEU A 94 -3.04 -6.21 -8.16
C LEU A 94 -4.50 -5.78 -8.31
N THR A 95 -4.82 -4.58 -7.85
CA THR A 95 -6.15 -4.00 -8.06
C THR A 95 -6.25 -3.48 -9.50
N PRO A 96 -7.34 -3.79 -10.24
CA PRO A 96 -7.63 -3.08 -11.47
C PRO A 96 -7.83 -1.59 -11.12
N LEU A 97 -6.99 -0.72 -11.69
CA LEU A 97 -7.19 0.73 -11.60
C LEU A 97 -8.45 1.06 -12.40
N GLY A 98 -9.51 1.47 -11.71
CA GLY A 98 -10.68 2.06 -12.35
C GLY A 98 -10.33 3.39 -13.01
N ASP A 99 -11.16 3.85 -13.94
CA ASP A 99 -10.98 5.16 -14.59
C ASP A 99 -10.96 6.28 -13.55
N GLY A 100 -9.81 6.96 -13.44
CA GLY A 100 -9.65 8.12 -12.56
C GLY A 100 -9.43 7.81 -11.08
N GLU A 101 -9.31 6.54 -10.67
CA GLU A 101 -8.90 6.21 -9.30
C GLU A 101 -7.37 6.20 -9.17
N GLU A 102 -6.86 7.15 -8.38
CA GLU A 102 -5.48 7.17 -7.92
C GLU A 102 -5.25 6.01 -6.93
N LEU A 103 -4.13 5.31 -7.05
CA LEU A 103 -3.82 4.10 -6.28
C LEU A 103 -3.73 4.43 -4.77
N GLN A 104 -4.83 4.30 -4.03
CA GLN A 104 -4.78 4.39 -2.56
C GLN A 104 -4.22 3.09 -1.99
N VAL A 105 -2.92 3.06 -1.71
CA VAL A 105 -2.28 1.98 -0.96
C VAL A 105 -2.75 2.05 0.50
N ARG A 106 -3.93 1.49 0.80
CA ARG A 106 -4.42 1.33 2.16
C ARG A 106 -3.86 0.04 2.74
N GLY A 107 -2.90 0.16 3.66
CA GLY A 107 -2.63 -0.91 4.65
C GLY A 107 -1.29 -1.64 4.60
N ALA A 108 -0.28 -1.18 3.88
CA ALA A 108 1.06 -1.78 3.98
C ALA A 108 1.84 -1.26 5.22
N LYS A 109 1.45 -1.72 6.42
CA LYS A 109 2.36 -1.77 7.58
C LYS A 109 3.02 -3.16 7.60
N ALA A 110 3.90 -3.43 6.65
CA ALA A 110 4.73 -4.63 6.66
C ALA A 110 6.09 -4.29 6.06
N ASN A 111 7.15 -4.93 6.57
CA ASN A 111 8.51 -4.87 6.05
C ASN A 111 8.52 -4.99 4.52
N VAL A 112 8.62 -3.85 3.85
CA VAL A 112 8.64 -3.76 2.39
C VAL A 112 10.07 -4.05 1.94
N SER A 113 10.27 -5.05 1.08
CA SER A 113 11.59 -5.33 0.50
C SER A 113 12.03 -4.17 -0.40
N SER A 114 13.34 -3.97 -0.54
CA SER A 114 13.95 -2.82 -1.23
C SER A 114 13.40 -2.56 -2.65
N GLY A 115 12.83 -3.57 -3.32
CA GLY A 115 12.22 -3.42 -4.66
C GLY A 115 10.86 -2.72 -4.68
N MET A 116 10.04 -2.81 -3.62
CA MET A 116 8.73 -2.15 -3.56
C MET A 116 8.83 -0.69 -3.07
N TYR A 117 9.88 -0.34 -2.30
CA TYR A 117 10.14 1.04 -1.87
C TYR A 117 10.33 2.02 -3.04
N PHE A 118 10.79 1.51 -4.19
CA PHE A 118 11.02 2.31 -5.40
C PHE A 118 9.72 2.84 -6.04
N TYR A 119 8.57 2.20 -5.84
CA TYR A 119 7.29 2.72 -6.36
C TYR A 119 6.61 3.67 -5.39
N THR A 120 6.72 3.45 -4.07
CA THR A 120 6.03 4.29 -3.07
C THR A 120 6.75 5.61 -2.75
N THR A 121 8.08 5.68 -2.92
CA THR A 121 8.86 6.90 -2.57
C THR A 121 8.84 7.96 -3.67
N VAL A 122 8.61 7.56 -4.93
CA VAL A 122 8.56 8.47 -6.10
C VAL A 122 7.32 9.39 -6.07
N LEU A 123 6.29 9.02 -5.32
CA LEU A 123 5.10 9.86 -5.11
C LEU A 123 5.31 10.98 -4.07
N GLY A 124 6.42 10.98 -3.32
CA GLY A 124 6.65 11.88 -2.19
C GLY A 124 7.69 12.99 -2.38
N SER A 125 8.59 12.87 -3.36
CA SER A 125 9.55 13.93 -3.68
C SER A 125 8.97 14.81 -4.77
N GLY A 126 8.59 16.04 -4.42
CA GLY A 126 8.08 17.08 -5.34
C GLY A 126 9.12 17.55 -6.36
N ASP A 127 9.62 16.64 -7.18
CA ASP A 127 10.33 16.99 -8.40
C ASP A 127 9.29 17.56 -9.37
N SER A 128 9.37 18.88 -9.60
CA SER A 128 8.54 19.67 -10.51
C SER A 128 8.55 19.18 -11.97
N PHE A 129 9.30 18.12 -12.26
CA PHE A 129 9.44 17.54 -13.59
C PHE A 129 8.20 16.74 -14.04
N CYS A 130 7.36 16.28 -13.10
CA CYS A 130 6.18 15.48 -13.42
C CYS A 130 4.84 16.19 -13.17
N GLU A 131 4.87 17.48 -12.84
CA GLU A 131 3.67 18.30 -12.69
C GLU A 131 2.91 18.35 -14.04
N ASN A 132 1.68 17.82 -14.06
CA ASN A 132 0.80 17.72 -15.24
C ASN A 132 1.17 16.70 -16.33
N THR A 133 2.08 15.75 -16.07
CA THR A 133 2.27 14.60 -16.98
C THR A 133 1.65 13.33 -16.39
N PRO A 134 0.94 12.51 -17.19
CA PRO A 134 0.38 11.26 -16.68
C PRO A 134 1.52 10.36 -16.21
N GLU A 135 1.32 9.74 -15.04
CA GLU A 135 2.32 9.00 -14.24
C GLU A 135 3.20 8.05 -15.07
N TRP A 136 2.64 7.43 -16.11
CA TRP A 136 3.36 6.53 -17.01
C TRP A 136 4.44 7.22 -17.87
N ARG A 137 4.23 8.48 -18.30
CA ARG A 137 5.27 9.26 -19.01
C ARG A 137 6.42 9.62 -18.08
N CYS A 138 6.10 9.94 -16.83
CA CYS A 138 7.10 10.21 -15.80
C CYS A 138 7.94 8.95 -15.52
N ALA A 139 7.31 7.79 -15.31
CA ALA A 139 7.99 6.53 -15.07
C ALA A 139 8.89 6.05 -16.24
N GLN A 140 8.42 6.19 -17.50
CA GLN A 140 9.19 5.81 -18.67
C GLN A 140 10.41 6.74 -18.87
N HIS A 141 10.22 8.06 -18.70
CA HIS A 141 11.32 9.03 -18.78
C HIS A 141 12.35 8.80 -17.66
N TRP A 142 11.91 8.45 -16.46
CA TRP A 142 12.81 8.08 -15.36
C TRP A 142 13.59 6.81 -15.64
N ARG A 143 12.97 5.74 -16.17
CA ARG A 143 13.69 4.51 -16.55
C ARG A 143 14.75 4.78 -17.61
N GLN A 144 14.41 5.58 -18.62
CA GLN A 144 15.35 5.95 -19.67
C GLN A 144 16.53 6.74 -19.08
N ARG A 145 16.27 7.77 -18.27
CA ARG A 145 17.31 8.59 -17.64
C ARG A 145 18.18 7.81 -16.65
N ALA A 146 17.58 6.90 -15.87
CA ALA A 146 18.32 6.02 -14.96
C ALA A 146 19.26 5.08 -15.74
N SER A 147 18.83 4.56 -16.89
CA SER A 147 19.68 3.73 -17.76
C SER A 147 20.85 4.52 -18.37
N GLU A 148 20.60 5.77 -18.77
CA GLU A 148 21.63 6.68 -19.28
C GLU A 148 22.66 7.01 -18.20
N ILE A 149 22.22 7.36 -16.99
CA ILE A 149 23.08 7.63 -15.84
C ILE A 149 23.92 6.40 -15.48
N LYS A 150 23.31 5.21 -15.45
CA LYS A 150 24.04 3.96 -15.20
C LYS A 150 25.13 3.74 -16.24
N SER A 151 24.81 3.89 -17.54
CA SER A 151 25.80 3.74 -18.62
C SER A 151 26.95 4.75 -18.52
N TYR A 152 26.67 5.97 -18.04
CA TYR A 152 27.67 7.00 -17.83
C TYR A 152 28.58 6.67 -16.64
N ILE A 153 28.00 6.18 -15.53
CA ILE A 153 28.76 5.74 -14.35
C ILE A 153 29.66 4.55 -14.70
N ASP A 154 29.13 3.55 -15.41
CA ASP A 154 29.88 2.34 -15.79
C ASP A 154 31.07 2.71 -16.71
N LYS A 155 30.84 3.53 -17.74
CA LYS A 155 31.92 4.04 -18.61
C LYS A 155 32.96 4.86 -17.87
N LYS A 156 32.54 5.66 -16.89
CA LYS A 156 33.46 6.49 -16.09
C LYS A 156 34.25 5.64 -15.10
N ALA A 157 33.66 4.58 -14.55
CA ALA A 157 34.35 3.62 -13.70
C ALA A 157 35.43 2.84 -14.48
N GLU A 158 35.16 2.47 -15.74
CA GLU A 158 36.17 1.87 -16.62
C GLU A 158 37.32 2.82 -16.93
N LEU A 159 37.03 4.08 -17.27
CA LEU A 159 38.06 5.09 -17.55
C LEU A 159 38.94 5.40 -16.32
N PHE A 160 38.36 5.41 -15.12
CA PHE A 160 39.10 5.60 -13.88
C PHE A 160 40.03 4.42 -13.52
N MET A 161 39.79 3.22 -14.08
CA MET A 161 40.59 2.03 -13.79
C MET A 161 41.74 1.81 -14.78
N VAL A 162 41.73 2.46 -15.95
CA VAL A 162 42.62 2.10 -17.07
C VAL A 162 43.79 3.08 -17.29
N GLU A 163 43.67 4.37 -16.99
CA GLU A 163 44.68 5.34 -17.47
C GLU A 163 45.72 5.84 -16.45
N GLU A 164 45.44 5.84 -15.15
CA GLU A 164 46.45 6.17 -14.14
C GLU A 164 46.28 5.25 -12.94
N GLY A 165 47.24 4.33 -12.74
CA GLY A 165 47.23 3.46 -11.57
C GLY A 165 47.01 4.29 -10.31
N LEU A 166 45.96 3.96 -9.54
CA LEU A 166 45.61 4.67 -8.31
C LEU A 166 46.87 4.84 -7.46
N SER A 167 47.32 6.09 -7.30
CA SER A 167 48.45 6.36 -6.41
C SER A 167 48.11 5.85 -5.01
N ALA A 168 49.10 5.30 -4.31
CA ALA A 168 48.89 4.77 -2.96
C ALA A 168 48.22 5.79 -2.01
N GLY A 169 48.43 7.10 -2.24
CA GLY A 169 47.76 8.17 -1.52
C GLY A 169 46.25 8.20 -1.72
N ILE A 170 45.75 7.98 -2.93
CA ILE A 170 44.30 7.95 -3.22
C ILE A 170 43.65 6.75 -2.53
N ILE A 171 44.30 5.58 -2.55
CA ILE A 171 43.81 4.37 -1.86
C ILE A 171 43.66 4.64 -0.35
N VAL A 172 44.65 5.27 0.27
CA VAL A 172 44.60 5.63 1.69
C VAL A 172 43.44 6.60 1.98
N VAL A 173 43.19 7.60 1.12
CA VAL A 173 42.07 8.53 1.29
C VAL A 173 40.71 7.83 1.15
N ILE A 174 40.57 6.91 0.20
CA ILE A 174 39.32 6.13 0.03
C ILE A 174 39.08 5.22 1.25
N VAL A 175 40.11 4.56 1.75
CA VAL A 175 39.98 3.70 2.93
C VAL A 175 39.66 4.53 4.18
N LEU A 176 40.36 5.65 4.40
CA LEU A 176 40.09 6.51 5.57
C LEU A 176 38.71 7.16 5.51
N SER A 177 38.26 7.61 4.33
CA SER A 177 36.91 8.18 4.16
C SER A 177 35.82 7.14 4.35
N SER A 178 36.00 5.91 3.86
CA SER A 178 35.03 4.83 4.08
C SER A 178 34.93 4.41 5.56
N VAL A 179 36.07 4.35 6.28
CA VAL A 179 36.08 4.11 7.73
C VAL A 179 35.40 5.26 8.48
N PHE A 180 35.68 6.52 8.11
CA PHE A 180 35.04 7.68 8.73
C PHE A 180 33.53 7.68 8.50
N CYS A 181 33.07 7.40 7.28
CA CYS A 181 31.65 7.24 6.96
C CYS A 181 31.00 6.12 7.77
N ALA A 182 31.65 4.95 7.88
CA ALA A 182 31.15 3.84 8.68
C ALA A 182 31.02 4.22 10.16
N MET A 183 32.01 4.94 10.70
CA MET A 183 31.97 5.45 12.08
C MET A 183 30.83 6.46 12.29
N CYS A 184 30.63 7.39 11.36
CA CYS A 184 29.51 8.33 11.41
C CYS A 184 28.16 7.61 11.39
N VAL A 185 27.99 6.60 10.53
CA VAL A 185 26.76 5.79 10.48
C VAL A 185 26.54 5.06 11.80
N CYS A 186 27.58 4.45 12.39
CA CYS A 186 27.49 3.78 13.68
C CYS A 186 27.11 4.75 14.81
N VAL A 187 27.68 5.95 14.85
CA VAL A 187 27.36 6.98 15.85
C VAL A 187 25.92 7.45 15.68
N CYS A 188 25.49 7.74 14.45
CA CYS A 188 24.10 8.13 14.16
C CYS A 188 23.12 7.02 14.55
N ALA A 189 23.41 5.76 14.23
CA ALA A 189 22.59 4.61 14.62
C ALA A 189 22.52 4.46 16.15
N PHE A 190 23.62 4.69 16.87
CA PHE A 190 23.66 4.65 18.33
C PHE A 190 22.84 5.77 18.97
N VAL A 191 22.98 7.01 18.49
CA VAL A 191 22.20 8.17 18.95
C VAL A 191 20.71 7.95 18.67
N HIS A 192 20.38 7.50 17.47
CA HIS A 192 19.01 7.18 17.08
C HIS A 192 18.41 6.07 17.96
N ARG A 193 19.18 5.01 18.24
CA ARG A 193 18.75 3.94 19.15
C ARG A 193 18.48 4.46 20.56
N ARG A 194 19.34 5.34 21.09
CA ARG A 194 19.11 5.98 22.40
C ARG A 194 17.85 6.84 22.41
N HIS A 195 17.63 7.65 21.38
CA HIS A 195 16.44 8.47 21.24
C HIS A 195 15.15 7.62 21.20
N TRP A 196 15.16 6.50 20.47
CA TRP A 196 14.02 5.58 20.43
C TRP A 196 13.76 4.90 21.78
N GLN A 197 14.81 4.56 22.53
CA GLN A 197 14.63 3.99 23.87
C GLN A 197 14.01 5.00 24.85
N SER A 198 14.34 6.29 24.77
CA SER A 198 13.69 7.31 25.59
C SER A 198 12.22 7.52 25.23
N GLU A 199 11.87 7.54 23.94
CA GLU A 199 10.48 7.67 23.50
C GLU A 199 9.63 6.46 23.88
N LEU A 200 10.19 5.24 23.77
CA LEU A 200 9.50 4.03 24.24
C LEU A 200 9.21 4.09 25.74
N GLY A 201 10.18 4.53 26.56
CA GLY A 201 9.96 4.72 28.00
C GLY A 201 8.89 5.77 28.30
N ARG A 202 8.83 6.85 27.51
CA ARG A 202 7.79 7.88 27.63
C ARG A 202 6.41 7.32 27.32
N LEU A 203 6.26 6.64 26.19
CA LEU A 203 4.99 6.01 25.78
C LEU A 203 4.52 4.93 26.76
N GLU A 204 5.44 4.13 27.30
CA GLU A 204 5.08 3.14 28.34
C GLU A 204 4.53 3.81 29.61
N SER A 205 5.07 4.96 30.01
CA SER A 205 4.56 5.71 31.16
C SER A 205 3.20 6.36 30.88
N GLU A 206 2.99 6.91 29.68
CA GLU A 206 1.68 7.43 29.25
C GLU A 206 0.62 6.32 29.24
N ILE A 207 0.91 5.14 28.69
CA ILE A 207 0.00 3.98 28.69
C ILE A 207 -0.34 3.53 30.11
N LYS A 208 0.64 3.49 31.03
CA LYS A 208 0.38 3.17 32.44
C LYS A 208 -0.56 4.19 33.08
N SER A 209 -0.34 5.48 32.83
CA SER A 209 -1.18 6.56 33.36
C SER A 209 -2.62 6.49 32.84
N LEU A 210 -2.81 6.17 31.55
CA LEU A 210 -4.13 6.01 30.94
C LEU A 210 -4.87 4.79 31.49
N ARG A 211 -4.17 3.67 31.73
CA ARG A 211 -4.76 2.50 32.39
C ARG A 211 -5.21 2.79 33.81
N GLU A 212 -4.45 3.59 34.56
CA GLU A 212 -4.81 3.98 35.92
C GLU A 212 -6.01 4.93 35.93
N LYS A 213 -6.06 5.90 35.01
CA LYS A 213 -7.25 6.76 34.81
C LYS A 213 -8.50 5.96 34.44
N ASN A 214 -8.40 4.99 33.53
CA ASN A 214 -9.54 4.14 33.16
C ASN A 214 -10.04 3.28 34.33
N ARG A 215 -9.14 2.82 35.21
CA ARG A 215 -9.53 2.11 36.43
C ARG A 215 -10.24 2.98 37.46
N LEU A 216 -10.01 4.29 37.44
CA LEU A 216 -10.71 5.24 38.31
C LEU A 216 -12.04 5.67 37.71
N GLY A 217 -12.11 5.91 36.39
CA GLY A 217 -13.36 6.23 35.69
C GLY A 217 -14.42 5.13 35.84
N ASP A 218 -14.02 3.85 35.73
CA ASP A 218 -14.91 2.71 35.92
C ASP A 218 -15.48 2.61 37.36
N LYS A 219 -14.83 3.25 38.34
CA LYS A 219 -15.36 3.36 39.71
C LYS A 219 -16.35 4.51 39.86
N GLU A 220 -16.11 5.65 39.21
CA GLU A 220 -17.02 6.81 39.25
C GLU A 220 -18.35 6.49 38.55
N ASP A 221 -18.31 5.87 37.37
CA ASP A 221 -19.53 5.49 36.63
C ASP A 221 -20.38 4.50 37.42
N ARG A 222 -19.72 3.57 38.15
CA ARG A 222 -20.42 2.59 39.00
C ARG A 222 -21.06 3.24 40.22
N VAL A 223 -20.44 4.26 40.82
CA VAL A 223 -21.01 4.99 41.97
C VAL A 223 -22.19 5.86 41.53
N GLY A 224 -22.14 6.46 40.32
CA GLY A 224 -23.25 7.21 39.75
C GLY A 224 -24.51 6.34 39.56
N LEU A 225 -24.36 5.15 38.97
CA LEU A 225 -25.46 4.20 38.76
C LEU A 225 -26.15 3.76 40.07
N PHE A 226 -25.38 3.54 41.15
CA PHE A 226 -25.96 3.18 42.45
C PHE A 226 -26.70 4.34 43.14
N SER A 227 -26.34 5.59 42.85
CA SER A 227 -27.02 6.75 43.44
C SER A 227 -28.39 6.99 42.79
N GLU A 228 -28.54 6.75 41.49
CA GLU A 228 -29.81 6.88 40.76
C GLU A 228 -30.80 5.73 41.07
N GLU A 229 -30.29 4.51 41.28
CA GLU A 229 -31.12 3.38 41.73
C GLU A 229 -31.64 3.55 43.17
N ALA A 230 -30.92 4.27 44.04
CA ALA A 230 -31.37 4.52 45.40
C ALA A 230 -32.56 5.51 45.46
N GLU A 231 -32.54 6.58 44.67
CA GLU A 231 -33.66 7.53 44.62
C GLU A 231 -34.92 6.94 43.97
N THR A 232 -34.76 6.06 42.99
CA THR A 232 -35.91 5.40 42.34
C THR A 232 -36.54 4.28 43.19
N ALA A 233 -35.78 3.68 44.11
CA ALA A 233 -36.32 2.68 45.05
C ALA A 233 -37.20 3.32 46.14
N ASP A 234 -36.84 4.50 46.65
CA ASP A 234 -37.61 5.21 47.68
C ASP A 234 -38.96 5.71 47.11
N ALA A 235 -38.95 6.27 45.90
CA ALA A 235 -40.17 6.74 45.21
C ALA A 235 -41.18 5.61 44.89
N LYS A 236 -40.74 4.35 44.84
CA LYS A 236 -41.61 3.21 44.51
C LYS A 236 -42.27 2.60 45.75
N MET A 237 -41.74 2.86 46.95
CA MET A 237 -42.33 2.34 48.20
C MET A 237 -43.59 3.14 48.62
N GLU A 238 -43.70 4.40 48.21
CA GLU A 238 -44.85 5.25 48.55
C GLU A 238 -46.12 4.94 47.71
N VAL A 239 -46.00 4.25 46.56
CA VAL A 239 -47.13 3.98 45.65
C VAL A 239 -47.89 2.69 46.02
N VAL A 240 -47.32 1.81 46.86
CA VAL A 240 -47.95 0.52 47.20
C VAL A 240 -48.98 0.65 48.34
N GLU A 241 -49.01 1.77 49.08
CA GLU A 241 -49.93 1.96 50.22
C GLU A 241 -51.31 2.53 49.84
N MET A 242 -51.65 2.65 48.54
CA MET A 242 -52.95 3.21 48.11
C MET A 242 -53.88 2.24 47.36
N ALA A 243 -53.57 0.93 47.32
CA ALA A 243 -54.32 -0.03 46.52
C ALA A 243 -54.89 -1.23 47.31
N GLU A 244 -55.59 -0.98 48.42
CA GLU A 244 -56.52 -1.96 48.99
C GLU A 244 -57.86 -1.29 49.31
N ALA A 245 -58.80 -1.36 48.37
CA ALA A 245 -60.21 -1.10 48.61
C ALA A 245 -60.99 -2.42 48.34
N PRO A 246 -61.74 -2.95 49.31
CA PRO A 246 -62.45 -4.22 49.13
C PRO A 246 -63.71 -4.02 48.28
N ALA A 247 -63.84 -4.83 47.23
CA ALA A 247 -65.04 -4.95 46.44
C ALA A 247 -66.14 -5.66 47.26
N ALA A 248 -67.24 -4.96 47.48
CA ALA A 248 -68.43 -5.50 48.13
C ALA A 248 -69.16 -6.47 47.19
N GLU A 249 -69.39 -7.69 47.67
CA GLU A 249 -70.39 -8.63 47.18
C GLU A 249 -71.79 -7.99 47.23
N SER A 250 -72.53 -8.05 46.12
CA SER A 250 -73.99 -7.93 46.14
C SER A 250 -74.61 -9.13 45.45
N VAL A 251 -75.13 -10.02 46.29
CA VAL A 251 -76.10 -11.06 45.99
C VAL A 251 -77.41 -10.42 45.53
N ALA A 252 -77.93 -10.83 44.37
CA ALA A 252 -79.36 -11.06 44.08
C ALA A 252 -79.52 -11.63 42.67
#